data_AF-A0A7C9EX73-F1
#
_entry.id   AF-A0A7C9EX73-F1
#
_cell.length_a   1.000
_cell.length_b   1.000
_cell.length_c   1.000
_cell.angle_alpha   90.00
_cell.angle_beta   90.00
_cell.angle_gamma   90.00
#
_symmetry.space_group_name_H-M   'P 1'
#
loop_
_entity.id
_entity.type
_entity.pdbx_description
1 polymer ?
#
loop_
_entity_poly.entity_id
_entity_poly.type
_entity_poly.pdbx_seq_one_letter_code
_entity_poly.pdbx_strand_id
1 'polypeptide(L)'
;GIGGGVVATVMAGHEYWGIPGWRVAFIMMAALSTLIGFLVFMFVVDPRNCGSSEASSRHVRIKKGNSSKSLWRESWAAMKAVTRVQTFQVIVLQGLVGSLPWTAMVFFTMWFELIGFDHNSSAALLSIFAIGTSGGALFGGLIADKMTRLYPHSGRIICAQFSAFMGIPFSWFLLTVIPQSVNSWFTFATTLLIMGLTISWNGSAANA
;
A
#
# COMPACT_ATOMS: atom_id res chain seq x y z
N GLY A 1 5.83 -1.26 0.95
CA GLY A 1 6.06 -0.70 -0.39
C GLY A 1 6.54 -1.80 -1.29
N ILE A 2 5.80 -2.09 -2.36
CA ILE A 2 6.07 -3.19 -3.30
C ILE A 2 7.48 -3.05 -3.91
N GLY A 3 7.91 -1.82 -4.21
CA GLY A 3 9.25 -1.53 -4.73
C GLY A 3 10.40 -1.89 -3.77
N GLY A 4 10.19 -1.81 -2.45
CA GLY A 4 11.20 -2.21 -1.47
C GLY A 4 11.42 -3.72 -1.43
N GLY A 5 10.35 -4.51 -1.63
CA GLY A 5 10.44 -5.96 -1.74
C GLY A 5 11.17 -6.40 -3.00
N VAL A 6 10.87 -5.78 -4.14
CA VAL A 6 11.54 -6.07 -5.42
C VAL A 6 13.05 -5.80 -5.36
N VAL A 7 13.47 -4.66 -4.81
CA VAL A 7 14.89 -4.32 -4.66
C VAL A 7 15.59 -5.30 -3.70
N ALA A 8 14.93 -5.69 -2.60
CA ALA A 8 15.47 -6.66 -1.66
C ALA A 8 15.64 -8.06 -2.30
N THR A 9 14.68 -8.52 -3.10
CA THR A 9 14.77 -9.81 -3.82
C THR A 9 15.91 -9.82 -4.83
N VAL A 10 16.06 -8.77 -5.63
CA VAL A 10 17.17 -8.66 -6.60
C VAL A 10 18.52 -8.61 -5.90
N MET A 11 18.63 -7.87 -4.79
CA MET A 11 19.90 -7.79 -4.05
C MET A 11 20.23 -9.06 -3.26
N ALA A 12 19.24 -9.84 -2.81
CA ALA A 12 19.48 -11.08 -2.07
C ALA A 12 20.17 -12.17 -2.90
N GLY A 13 19.96 -12.18 -4.22
CA GLY A 13 20.57 -13.16 -5.14
C GLY A 13 22.02 -12.86 -5.56
N HIS A 14 22.58 -11.71 -5.16
CA HIS A 14 23.93 -11.29 -5.55
C HIS A 14 24.83 -11.01 -4.34
N GLU A 15 26.05 -11.52 -4.37
CA GLU A 15 27.11 -11.12 -3.44
C GLU A 15 27.82 -9.88 -3.99
N TYR A 16 27.68 -8.76 -3.29
CA TYR A 16 28.38 -7.53 -3.64
C TYR A 16 29.64 -7.46 -2.78
N TRP A 17 30.81 -7.59 -3.42
CA TRP A 17 32.11 -7.37 -2.79
C TRP A 17 32.37 -8.25 -1.54
N GLY A 18 31.94 -9.52 -1.58
CA GLY A 18 32.10 -10.46 -0.47
C GLY A 18 31.19 -10.18 0.74
N ILE A 19 30.27 -9.24 0.61
CA ILE A 19 29.22 -8.97 1.60
C ILE A 19 27.92 -9.58 1.10
N PRO A 20 27.20 -10.36 1.94
CA PRO A 20 25.94 -10.94 1.53
C PRO A 20 24.91 -9.83 1.29
N GLY A 21 24.22 -9.89 0.14
CA GLY A 21 23.41 -8.80 -0.40
C GLY A 21 22.29 -8.28 0.53
N TRP A 22 21.82 -9.09 1.48
CA TRP A 22 20.86 -8.66 2.49
C TRP A 22 21.38 -7.51 3.38
N ARG A 23 22.68 -7.47 3.69
CA ARG A 23 23.28 -6.38 4.50
C ARG A 23 23.31 -5.07 3.73
N VAL A 24 23.63 -5.14 2.44
CA VAL A 24 23.64 -3.98 1.55
C VAL A 24 22.24 -3.41 1.40
N ALA A 25 21.21 -4.26 1.28
CA ALA A 25 19.81 -3.84 1.25
C ALA A 25 19.40 -3.04 2.50
N PHE A 26 19.80 -3.49 3.70
CA PHE A 26 19.52 -2.75 4.95
C PHE A 26 20.24 -1.40 5.01
N ILE A 27 21.51 -1.34 4.60
CA ILE A 27 22.29 -0.09 4.58
C ILE A 27 21.65 0.92 3.61
N MET A 28 21.27 0.48 2.41
CA MET A 28 20.57 1.31 1.42
C MET A 28 19.24 1.85 1.96
N MET A 29 18.44 0.99 2.61
CA MET A 29 17.17 1.41 3.20
C MET A 29 17.38 2.43 4.34
N ALA A 30 18.40 2.25 5.18
CA ALA A 30 18.73 3.19 6.24
C ALA A 30 19.18 4.56 5.69
N ALA A 31 20.01 4.57 4.65
CA ALA A 31 20.45 5.80 3.99
C ALA A 31 19.26 6.55 3.38
N LEU A 32 18.38 5.84 2.66
CA LEU A 32 17.17 6.42 2.07
C LEU A 32 16.23 6.98 3.14
N SER A 33 16.02 6.24 4.23
CA SER A 33 15.16 6.70 5.34
C SER A 33 15.74 7.93 6.05
N THR A 34 17.05 7.99 6.22
CA THR A 34 17.74 9.16 6.81
C THR A 34 17.60 10.38 5.91
N LEU A 35 17.77 10.19 4.60
CA LEU A 35 17.56 11.25 3.60
C LEU A 35 16.13 11.78 3.64
N ILE A 36 15.12 10.91 3.62
CA ILE A 36 13.71 11.32 3.72
C ILE A 36 13.45 12.06 5.03
N GLY A 37 13.97 11.57 6.15
CA GLY A 37 13.86 12.24 7.45
C GLY A 37 14.48 13.64 7.45
N PHE A 38 15.64 13.80 6.80
CA PHE A 38 16.30 15.09 6.64
C PHE A 38 15.49 16.05 5.76
N LEU A 39 14.94 15.58 4.64
CA LEU A 39 14.06 16.39 3.79
C LEU A 39 12.80 16.83 4.55
N VAL A 40 12.16 15.93 5.28
CA VAL A 40 11.02 16.26 6.13
C VAL A 40 11.42 17.32 7.15
N PHE A 41 12.56 17.17 7.82
CA PHE A 41 13.05 18.16 8.78
C PHE A 41 13.24 19.56 8.18
N MET A 42 13.72 19.66 6.94
CA MET A 42 13.93 20.95 6.27
C MET A 42 12.66 21.56 5.67
N PHE A 43 11.77 20.74 5.12
CA PHE A 43 10.65 21.21 4.28
C PHE A 43 9.26 21.08 4.92
N VAL A 44 9.07 20.27 5.96
CA VAL A 44 7.78 20.22 6.65
C VAL A 44 7.59 21.50 7.47
N VAL A 45 6.67 22.33 6.99
CA VAL A 45 6.14 23.46 7.75
C VAL A 45 4.94 22.95 8.54
N ASP A 46 5.06 22.96 9.86
CA ASP A 46 4.02 22.50 10.76
C ASP A 46 2.83 23.49 10.75
N PRO A 47 1.63 23.10 10.26
CA PRO A 47 0.50 24.02 10.09
C PRO A 47 -0.06 24.55 11.41
N ARG A 48 0.35 23.95 12.55
CA ARG A 48 -0.02 24.42 13.89
C ARG A 48 0.58 25.79 14.24
N ASN A 49 1.62 26.23 13.52
CA ASN A 49 2.31 27.49 13.81
C ASN A 49 1.73 28.71 13.06
N CYS A 50 0.93 28.52 12.00
CA CYS A 50 0.42 29.61 11.16
C CYS A 50 -0.81 30.38 11.69
N GLY A 51 -1.24 30.16 12.95
CA GLY A 51 -2.41 30.83 13.55
C GLY A 51 -2.16 31.52 14.89
N SER A 52 -0.91 31.78 15.26
CA SER A 52 -0.52 32.15 16.62
C SER A 52 -0.29 33.65 16.82
N SER A 53 -1.29 34.49 16.50
CA SER A 53 -1.37 35.82 17.15
C SER A 53 -2.73 36.13 17.78
N GLU A 54 -3.82 35.46 17.41
CA GLU A 54 -5.14 35.68 18.05
C GLU A 54 -5.76 34.45 18.75
N ALA A 55 -5.29 33.23 18.44
CA ALA A 55 -5.76 32.01 19.10
C ALA A 55 -4.99 31.62 20.37
N SER A 56 -3.91 32.36 20.69
CA SER A 56 -3.00 32.04 21.81
C SER A 56 -3.64 32.25 23.19
N SER A 57 -4.56 33.21 23.32
CA SER A 57 -5.18 33.54 24.62
C SER A 57 -6.24 32.54 25.10
N ARG A 58 -6.86 31.74 24.21
CA ARG A 58 -7.87 30.74 24.59
C ARG A 58 -7.32 29.32 24.79
N HIS A 59 -6.24 28.93 24.10
CA HIS A 59 -5.69 27.57 24.20
C HIS A 59 -4.59 27.38 25.27
N VAL A 60 -3.97 28.46 25.74
CA VAL A 60 -2.88 28.39 26.74
C VAL A 60 -3.40 27.99 28.14
N ARG A 61 -4.69 28.17 28.44
CA ARG A 61 -5.23 27.82 29.78
C ARG A 61 -5.52 26.33 29.99
N ILE A 62 -5.54 25.50 28.93
CA ILE A 62 -5.87 24.06 29.04
C ILE A 62 -4.62 23.17 29.09
N LYS A 63 -3.44 23.66 28.68
CA LYS A 63 -2.21 22.86 28.58
C LYS A 63 -1.15 23.25 29.61
N LYS A 64 -1.45 23.11 30.90
CA LYS A 64 -0.38 23.06 31.92
C LYS A 64 -0.86 22.36 33.18
N GLY A 65 -0.53 21.07 33.32
CA GLY A 65 -0.59 20.42 34.63
C GLY A 65 -0.85 18.92 34.66
N ASN A 66 -1.81 18.38 33.90
CA ASN A 66 -2.27 16.98 34.10
C ASN A 66 -2.70 16.23 32.82
N SER A 67 -2.32 16.75 31.65
CA SER A 67 -2.99 16.47 30.38
C SER A 67 -2.70 15.11 29.74
N SER A 68 -1.58 14.43 30.02
CA SER A 68 -1.29 13.16 29.33
C SER A 68 -2.29 12.06 29.72
N LYS A 69 -2.57 11.87 31.01
CA LYS A 69 -3.55 10.89 31.49
C LYS A 69 -4.99 11.21 31.07
N SER A 70 -5.33 12.49 30.90
CA SER A 70 -6.65 12.88 30.39
C SER A 70 -6.77 12.61 28.88
N LEU A 71 -5.73 12.90 28.10
CA LEU A 71 -5.69 12.63 26.66
C LEU A 71 -5.79 11.12 26.38
N TRP A 72 -5.06 10.27 27.09
CA TRP A 72 -5.18 8.81 26.95
C TRP A 72 -6.57 8.30 27.30
N ARG A 73 -7.18 8.84 28.36
CA ARG A 73 -8.54 8.46 28.78
C ARG A 73 -9.60 8.97 27.80
N GLU A 74 -9.43 10.17 27.26
CA GLU A 74 -10.28 10.75 26.22
C GLU A 74 -10.16 9.98 24.90
N SER A 75 -8.95 9.64 24.47
CA SER A 75 -8.71 8.78 23.30
C SER A 75 -9.29 7.38 23.51
N TRP A 76 -9.18 6.81 24.71
CA TRP A 76 -9.78 5.50 25.03
C TRP A 76 -11.31 5.54 25.02
N ALA A 77 -11.90 6.58 25.60
CA ALA A 77 -13.35 6.79 25.57
C ALA A 77 -13.85 7.00 24.14
N ALA A 78 -13.14 7.78 23.32
CA ALA A 78 -13.44 7.99 21.92
C ALA A 78 -13.30 6.70 21.10
N MET A 79 -12.22 5.93 21.29
CA MET A 79 -12.05 4.62 20.65
C MET A 79 -13.20 3.67 21.01
N LYS A 80 -13.57 3.58 22.30
CA LYS A 80 -14.68 2.73 22.75
C LYS A 80 -16.02 3.16 22.13
N ALA A 81 -16.26 4.46 22.00
CA ALA A 81 -17.44 4.99 21.33
C ALA A 81 -17.48 4.60 19.84
N VAL A 82 -16.35 4.71 19.13
CA VAL A 82 -16.24 4.36 17.70
C VAL A 82 -16.38 2.85 17.48
N THR A 83 -15.80 2.00 18.33
CA THR A 83 -15.90 0.53 18.22
C THR A 83 -17.33 0.00 18.42
N ARG A 84 -18.22 0.78 19.04
CA ARG A 84 -19.62 0.41 19.27
C ARG A 84 -20.51 0.69 18.05
N VAL A 85 -20.01 1.48 17.09
CA VAL A 85 -20.76 1.81 15.87
C VAL A 85 -20.71 0.60 14.93
N GLN A 86 -21.88 0.07 14.57
CA GLN A 86 -22.00 -1.10 13.68
C GLN A 86 -21.32 -0.85 12.32
N THR A 87 -21.46 0.35 11.75
CA THR A 87 -20.82 0.72 10.49
C THR A 87 -19.29 0.65 10.57
N PHE A 88 -18.70 1.06 11.71
CA PHE A 88 -17.25 0.97 11.91
C PHE A 88 -16.79 -0.48 11.98
N GLN A 89 -17.54 -1.35 12.66
CA GLN A 89 -17.23 -2.78 12.72
C GLN A 89 -17.24 -3.42 11.33
N VAL A 90 -18.22 -3.08 10.49
CA VAL A 90 -18.31 -3.58 9.10
C VAL A 90 -17.12 -3.10 8.26
N ILE A 91 -16.72 -1.84 8.39
CA ILE A 91 -15.55 -1.30 7.68
C ILE A 91 -14.26 -2.01 8.12
N VAL A 92 -14.09 -2.23 9.43
CA VAL A 92 -12.92 -2.95 9.97
C VAL A 92 -12.89 -4.40 9.48
N LEU A 93 -14.04 -5.09 9.51
CA LEU A 93 -14.13 -6.48 9.04
C LEU A 93 -13.84 -6.56 7.53
N GLN A 94 -14.40 -5.64 6.74
CA GLN A 94 -14.15 -5.57 5.31
C GLN A 94 -12.69 -5.24 5.00
N GLY A 95 -12.07 -4.33 5.76
CA GLY A 95 -10.65 -4.02 5.65
C GLY A 95 -9.76 -5.22 5.97
N LEU A 96 -10.10 -5.97 7.03
CA LEU A 96 -9.39 -7.20 7.40
C LEU A 96 -9.48 -8.24 6.29
N VAL A 97 -10.70 -8.57 5.82
CA VAL A 97 -10.91 -9.53 4.73
C VAL A 97 -10.25 -9.05 3.43
N GLY A 98 -10.36 -7.77 3.11
CA GLY A 98 -9.74 -7.17 1.93
C GLY A 98 -8.22 -7.10 1.98
N SER A 99 -7.61 -7.17 3.17
CA SER A 99 -6.16 -7.23 3.33
C SER A 99 -5.58 -8.63 3.09
N LEU A 100 -6.38 -9.69 3.20
CA LEU A 100 -5.91 -11.07 3.04
C LEU A 100 -5.28 -11.33 1.66
N PRO A 101 -5.91 -10.95 0.52
CA PRO A 101 -5.27 -11.11 -0.79
C PRO A 101 -3.95 -10.36 -0.88
N TRP A 102 -3.87 -9.16 -0.27
CA TRP A 102 -2.64 -8.37 -0.25
C TRP A 102 -1.51 -9.10 0.47
N THR A 103 -1.80 -9.71 1.62
CA THR A 103 -0.80 -10.51 2.35
C THR A 103 -0.36 -11.75 1.56
N ALA A 104 -1.27 -12.41 0.83
CA ALA A 104 -0.94 -13.55 -0.01
C ALA A 104 -0.02 -13.18 -1.18
N MET A 105 -0.22 -12.01 -1.79
CA MET A 105 0.60 -11.52 -2.91
C MET A 105 2.07 -11.31 -2.53
N VAL A 106 2.39 -11.05 -1.26
CA VAL A 106 3.79 -10.95 -0.78
C VAL A 106 4.53 -12.28 -0.95
N PHE A 107 3.83 -13.41 -0.91
CA PHE A 107 4.41 -14.75 -1.09
C PHE A 107 4.56 -15.16 -2.55
N PHE A 108 4.14 -14.34 -3.52
CA PHE A 108 4.29 -14.66 -4.95
C PHE A 108 5.73 -14.91 -5.35
N THR A 109 6.71 -14.18 -4.78
CA THR A 109 8.13 -14.43 -5.02
C THR A 109 8.51 -15.88 -4.73
N MET A 110 8.20 -16.33 -3.50
CA MET A 110 8.50 -17.68 -3.04
C MET A 110 7.75 -18.72 -3.87
N TRP A 111 6.49 -18.45 -4.23
CA TRP A 111 5.69 -19.34 -5.05
C TRP A 111 6.28 -19.51 -6.46
N PHE A 112 6.72 -18.43 -7.11
CA PHE A 112 7.38 -18.52 -8.42
C PHE A 112 8.69 -19.31 -8.36
N GLU A 113 9.49 -19.11 -7.31
CA GLU A 113 10.70 -19.91 -7.09
C GLU A 113 10.37 -21.40 -6.91
N LEU A 114 9.27 -21.74 -6.21
CA LEU A 114 8.84 -23.13 -6.00
C LEU A 114 8.34 -23.80 -7.30
N ILE A 115 7.78 -23.03 -8.24
CA ILE A 115 7.43 -23.51 -9.59
C ILE A 115 8.68 -23.88 -10.41
N GLY A 116 9.85 -23.37 -10.01
CA GLY A 116 11.14 -23.58 -10.69
C GLY A 116 11.61 -22.38 -11.51
N PHE A 117 11.01 -21.20 -11.35
CA PHE A 117 11.56 -19.98 -11.93
C PHE A 117 12.84 -19.57 -11.20
N ASP A 118 13.84 -19.12 -11.96
CA ASP A 118 15.04 -18.51 -11.38
C ASP A 118 14.72 -17.18 -10.65
N HIS A 119 15.54 -16.82 -9.68
CA HIS A 119 15.38 -15.63 -8.83
C HIS A 119 15.23 -14.36 -9.68
N ASN A 120 15.99 -14.24 -10.77
CA ASN A 120 15.92 -13.08 -11.66
C ASN A 120 14.56 -13.01 -12.40
N SER A 121 14.05 -14.15 -12.86
CA SER A 121 12.74 -14.24 -13.53
C SER A 121 11.58 -13.95 -12.58
N SER A 122 11.64 -14.45 -11.35
CA SER A 122 10.66 -14.18 -10.29
C SER A 122 10.66 -12.71 -9.88
N ALA A 123 11.85 -12.11 -9.73
CA ALA A 123 11.99 -10.68 -9.45
C ALA A 123 11.46 -9.81 -10.60
N ALA A 124 11.70 -10.21 -11.86
CA ALA A 124 11.15 -9.53 -13.03
C ALA A 124 9.62 -9.56 -13.06
N LEU A 125 8.99 -10.71 -12.77
CA LEU A 125 7.53 -10.83 -12.69
C LEU A 125 6.93 -9.90 -11.62
N LEU A 126 7.55 -9.82 -10.45
CA LEU A 126 7.12 -8.91 -9.39
C LEU A 126 7.36 -7.46 -9.73
N SER A 127 8.43 -7.15 -10.47
CA SER A 127 8.70 -5.80 -10.97
C SER A 127 7.60 -5.37 -11.95
N ILE A 128 7.20 -6.26 -12.86
CA ILE A 128 6.09 -6.03 -13.79
C ILE A 128 4.77 -5.83 -13.02
N PHE A 129 4.51 -6.64 -12.00
CA PHE A 129 3.36 -6.46 -11.10
C PHE A 129 3.42 -5.11 -10.38
N ALA A 130 4.59 -4.68 -9.88
CA ALA A 130 4.79 -3.39 -9.23
C ALA A 130 4.56 -2.22 -10.20
N ILE A 131 5.03 -2.32 -11.45
CA ILE A 131 4.77 -1.34 -12.50
C ILE A 131 3.27 -1.29 -12.82
N GLY A 132 2.62 -2.44 -12.94
CA GLY A 132 1.17 -2.54 -13.16
C GLY A 132 0.37 -1.90 -12.02
N THR A 133 0.72 -2.17 -10.77
CA THR A 133 0.05 -1.55 -9.60
C THR A 133 0.30 -0.05 -9.51
N SER A 134 1.51 0.43 -9.82
CA SER A 134 1.80 1.87 -9.86
C SER A 134 1.06 2.57 -11.00
N GLY A 135 1.06 1.99 -12.20
CA GLY A 135 0.33 2.54 -13.35
C GLY A 135 -1.17 2.51 -13.13
N GLY A 136 -1.69 1.42 -12.58
CA GLY A 136 -3.10 1.26 -12.27
C GLY A 136 -3.57 2.22 -11.19
N ALA A 137 -2.73 2.53 -10.20
CA ALA A 137 -3.04 3.56 -9.22
C ALA A 137 -3.25 4.93 -9.89
N LEU A 138 -2.37 5.32 -10.81
CA LEU A 138 -2.51 6.56 -11.58
C LEU A 138 -3.78 6.58 -12.44
N PHE A 139 -3.99 5.52 -13.24
CA PHE A 139 -5.19 5.41 -14.09
C PHE A 139 -6.47 5.37 -13.28
N GLY A 140 -6.49 4.60 -12.19
CA GLY A 140 -7.62 4.48 -11.27
C GLY A 140 -7.97 5.81 -10.62
N GLY A 141 -6.98 6.60 -10.21
CA GLY A 141 -7.19 7.96 -9.70
C GLY A 141 -7.80 8.89 -10.74
N LEU A 142 -7.24 8.94 -11.95
CA LEU A 142 -7.76 9.77 -13.05
C LEU A 142 -9.19 9.38 -13.45
N ILE A 143 -9.48 8.08 -13.51
CA ILE A 143 -10.81 7.55 -13.85
C ILE A 143 -11.79 7.85 -12.70
N ALA A 144 -11.39 7.65 -11.44
CA ALA A 144 -12.22 7.98 -10.29
C ALA A 144 -12.57 9.47 -10.23
N ASP A 145 -11.61 10.35 -10.53
CA ASP A 145 -11.86 11.80 -10.57
C ASP A 145 -12.81 12.21 -11.70
N LYS A 146 -12.65 11.62 -12.91
CA LYS A 146 -13.62 11.83 -13.99
C LYS A 146 -15.01 11.30 -13.63
N MET A 147 -15.08 10.10 -13.08
CA MET A 147 -16.34 9.46 -12.66
C MET A 147 -17.02 10.21 -11.52
N THR A 148 -16.26 10.87 -10.64
CA THR A 148 -16.81 11.73 -9.57
C THR A 148 -17.46 12.98 -10.17
N ARG A 149 -16.91 13.56 -11.24
CA ARG A 149 -17.52 14.71 -11.93
C ARG A 149 -18.81 14.33 -12.65
N LEU A 150 -18.90 13.10 -13.17
CA LEU A 150 -20.10 12.57 -13.84
C LEU A 150 -21.17 12.10 -12.84
N TYR A 151 -20.76 11.44 -11.76
CA TYR A 151 -21.62 10.87 -10.72
C TYR A 151 -21.12 11.27 -9.32
N PRO A 152 -21.56 12.44 -8.80
CA PRO A 152 -21.01 13.06 -7.58
C PRO A 152 -21.04 12.18 -6.32
N HIS A 153 -22.04 11.31 -6.20
CA HIS A 153 -22.25 10.51 -5.00
C HIS A 153 -21.81 9.05 -5.12
N SER A 154 -21.71 8.51 -6.34
CA SER A 154 -21.49 7.07 -6.55
C SER A 154 -20.24 6.74 -7.37
N GLY A 155 -19.63 7.71 -8.06
CA GLY A 155 -18.54 7.47 -9.01
C GLY A 155 -17.35 6.74 -8.37
N ARG A 156 -16.90 7.19 -7.19
CA ARG A 156 -15.77 6.57 -6.47
C ARG A 156 -16.08 5.16 -5.96
N ILE A 157 -17.32 4.95 -5.50
CA ILE A 157 -17.77 3.64 -4.99
C ILE A 157 -17.78 2.63 -6.14
N ILE A 158 -18.29 3.01 -7.32
CA ILE A 158 -18.33 2.14 -8.50
C ILE A 158 -16.91 1.75 -8.94
N CYS A 159 -15.98 2.71 -8.99
CA CYS A 159 -14.58 2.43 -9.33
C CYS A 159 -13.92 1.46 -8.33
N ALA A 160 -14.18 1.63 -7.03
CA ALA A 160 -13.64 0.74 -6.01
C ALA A 160 -14.25 -0.67 -6.11
N GLN A 161 -15.57 -0.78 -6.23
CA GLN A 161 -16.23 -2.08 -6.36
C GLN A 161 -15.80 -2.83 -7.62
N PHE A 162 -15.64 -2.14 -8.75
CA PHE A 162 -15.12 -2.72 -9.98
C PHE A 162 -13.71 -3.29 -9.81
N SER A 163 -12.84 -2.52 -9.16
CA SER A 163 -11.46 -2.94 -8.89
C SER A 163 -11.39 -4.16 -7.96
N ALA A 164 -12.18 -4.16 -6.89
CA ALA A 164 -12.28 -5.29 -5.96
C ALA A 164 -12.85 -6.54 -6.66
N PHE A 165 -13.87 -6.38 -7.49
CA PHE A 165 -14.49 -7.47 -8.24
C PHE A 165 -13.52 -8.10 -9.23
N MET A 166 -12.75 -7.29 -9.96
CA MET A 166 -11.78 -7.78 -10.96
C MET A 166 -10.64 -8.59 -10.33
N GLY A 167 -10.33 -8.41 -9.04
CA GLY A 167 -9.33 -9.24 -8.37
C GLY A 167 -9.68 -10.73 -8.34
N ILE A 168 -10.96 -11.08 -8.18
CA ILE A 168 -11.44 -12.46 -8.06
C ILE A 168 -11.19 -13.30 -9.34
N PRO A 169 -11.65 -12.89 -10.55
CA PRO A 169 -11.43 -13.66 -11.76
C PRO A 169 -9.94 -13.73 -12.13
N PHE A 170 -9.16 -12.68 -11.90
CA PHE A 170 -7.72 -12.71 -12.19
C PHE A 170 -6.97 -13.66 -11.25
N SER A 171 -7.29 -13.69 -9.96
CA SER A 171 -6.72 -14.66 -9.02
C SER A 171 -7.10 -16.09 -9.38
N TRP A 172 -8.35 -16.35 -9.76
CA TRP A 172 -8.79 -17.67 -10.22
C TRP A 172 -8.04 -18.10 -11.48
N PHE A 173 -7.95 -17.22 -12.47
CA PHE A 173 -7.24 -17.50 -13.73
C PHE A 173 -5.76 -17.80 -13.47
N LEU A 174 -5.10 -16.99 -12.64
CA LEU A 174 -3.68 -17.14 -12.32
C LEU A 174 -3.36 -18.46 -11.60
N LEU A 175 -4.24 -18.91 -10.70
CA LEU A 175 -4.00 -20.11 -9.89
C LEU A 175 -4.50 -21.41 -10.53
N THR A 176 -5.57 -21.38 -11.31
CA THR A 176 -6.24 -22.59 -11.81
C THR A 176 -6.01 -22.84 -13.30
N VAL A 177 -5.87 -21.78 -14.11
CA VAL A 177 -5.83 -21.91 -15.58
C VAL A 177 -4.40 -21.95 -16.10
N ILE A 178 -3.47 -21.25 -15.45
CA ILE A 178 -2.08 -21.20 -15.93
C ILE A 178 -1.34 -22.49 -15.54
N PRO A 179 -0.85 -23.28 -16.51
CA PRO A 179 -0.02 -24.44 -16.21
C PRO A 179 1.25 -23.98 -15.50
N GLN A 180 1.56 -24.62 -14.38
CA GLN A 180 2.69 -24.32 -13.50
C GLN A 180 4.01 -24.77 -14.13
N SER A 181 4.38 -24.15 -15.24
CA SER A 181 5.58 -24.45 -16.01
C SER A 181 6.36 -23.19 -16.33
N VAL A 182 7.70 -23.31 -16.30
CA VAL A 182 8.63 -22.23 -16.64
C VAL A 182 8.45 -21.68 -18.06
N ASN A 183 7.90 -22.48 -18.97
CA ASN A 183 7.61 -22.06 -20.35
C ASN A 183 6.50 -21.01 -20.46
N SER A 184 5.69 -20.83 -19.40
CA SER A 184 4.53 -19.92 -19.40
C SER A 184 4.84 -18.52 -18.83
N TRP A 185 6.12 -18.12 -18.79
CA TRP A 185 6.56 -16.87 -18.17
C TRP A 185 5.81 -15.63 -18.69
N PHE A 186 5.62 -15.52 -20.02
CA PHE A 186 4.89 -14.40 -20.62
C PHE A 186 3.41 -14.33 -20.21
N THR A 187 2.77 -15.49 -20.03
CA THR A 187 1.38 -15.60 -19.58
C THR A 187 1.25 -15.12 -18.13
N PHE A 188 2.20 -15.49 -17.26
CA PHE A 188 2.28 -14.97 -15.89
C PHE A 188 2.53 -13.47 -15.87
N ALA A 189 3.49 -12.97 -16.66
CA ALA A 189 3.84 -11.55 -16.73
C ALA A 189 2.64 -10.69 -17.16
N THR A 190 1.95 -11.10 -18.22
CA THR A 190 0.79 -10.37 -18.75
C THR A 190 -0.38 -10.38 -17.77
N THR A 191 -0.65 -11.54 -17.15
CA THR A 191 -1.72 -11.68 -16.16
C THR A 191 -1.44 -10.82 -14.93
N LEU A 192 -0.21 -10.85 -14.40
CA LEU A 192 0.20 -10.01 -13.27
C LEU A 192 0.14 -8.52 -13.61
N LEU A 193 0.55 -8.12 -14.81
CA LEU A 193 0.46 -6.73 -15.24
C LEU A 193 -0.99 -6.23 -15.24
N ILE A 194 -1.90 -6.98 -15.86
CA ILE A 194 -3.33 -6.63 -15.94
C ILE A 194 -3.98 -6.68 -14.56
N MET A 195 -3.67 -7.70 -13.77
CA MET A 195 -4.14 -7.84 -12.39
C MET A 195 -3.67 -6.65 -11.53
N GLY A 196 -2.40 -6.27 -11.62
CA GLY A 196 -1.85 -5.11 -10.91
C GLY A 196 -2.50 -3.80 -11.37
N LEU A 197 -2.70 -3.63 -12.68
CA LEU A 197 -3.37 -2.46 -13.26
C LEU A 197 -4.81 -2.30 -12.77
N THR A 198 -5.53 -3.39 -12.52
CA THR A 198 -6.96 -3.35 -12.17
C THR A 198 -7.22 -3.32 -10.66
N ILE A 199 -6.45 -4.05 -9.85
CA ILE A 199 -6.64 -4.14 -8.39
C ILE A 199 -6.20 -2.87 -7.65
N SER A 200 -5.26 -2.10 -8.22
CA SER A 200 -4.68 -0.90 -7.59
C SER A 200 -5.58 0.34 -7.62
N TRP A 201 -6.70 0.30 -8.35
CA TRP A 201 -7.61 1.45 -8.46
C TRP A 201 -8.29 1.79 -7.12
N ASN A 202 -8.48 0.79 -6.26
CA ASN A 202 -9.13 0.93 -4.96
C ASN A 202 -8.49 2.00 -4.06
N GLY A 203 -7.17 1.96 -3.87
CA GLY A 203 -6.47 2.90 -2.99
C GLY A 203 -6.57 4.34 -3.49
N SER A 204 -6.35 4.52 -4.78
CA SER A 204 -6.38 5.83 -5.45
C SER A 204 -7.80 6.42 -5.53
N ALA A 205 -8.82 5.57 -5.72
CA ALA A 205 -10.21 6.01 -5.73
C ALA A 205 -10.74 6.40 -4.34
N ALA A 206 -10.22 5.77 -3.28
CA ALA A 206 -10.63 6.01 -1.90
C ALA A 206 -9.88 7.17 -1.21
N ASN A 207 -8.86 7.76 -1.87
CA ASN A 207 -7.99 8.78 -1.28
C ASN A 207 -7.34 8.30 0.04
N ALA A 208 -6.87 7.05 0.04
CA ALA A 208 -6.19 6.39 1.16
C ALA A 208 -4.67 6.52 1.05
#